data_AF-A0A2V9HMV9-F1
#
_entry.id   AF-A0A2V9HMV9-F1
#
_cell.length_a   1.000
_cell.length_b   1.000
_cell.length_c   1.000
_cell.angle_alpha   90.00
_cell.angle_beta   90.00
_cell.angle_gamma   90.00
#
_symmetry.space_group_name_H-M   'P 1'
#
loop_
_entity.id
_entity.type
_entity.pdbx_description
1 polymer ?
#
loop_
_entity_poly.entity_id
_entity_poly.type
_entity_poly.pdbx_seq_one_letter_code
_entity_poly.pdbx_strand_id
1 'polypeptide(L)'
;MDSMSRTASARILSVLLPLMMLSASIVRGQEEPAKLLTLDEAVSLARSHNRELKQAGLEIHKQKEALSEAKTQFYPRFDTYLLASELLNPLDFT
;
A
#
# COMPACT_ATOMS: atom_id res chain seq x y z
N MET A 1 -24.15 35.87 -14.95
CA MET A 1 -23.05 34.90 -15.13
C MET A 1 -23.40 33.58 -14.44
N ASP A 2 -24.67 33.17 -14.50
CA ASP A 2 -25.28 32.26 -13.51
C ASP A 2 -25.61 30.86 -14.05
N SER A 3 -25.47 30.66 -15.36
CA SER A 3 -25.74 29.37 -16.01
C SER A 3 -24.64 28.34 -15.75
N MET A 4 -23.37 28.79 -15.67
CA MET A 4 -22.20 27.91 -15.57
C MET A 4 -22.00 27.29 -14.17
N SER A 5 -22.55 27.92 -13.12
CA SER A 5 -22.45 27.44 -11.72
C SER A 5 -23.43 26.29 -11.42
N ARG A 6 -24.61 26.29 -12.05
CA ARG A 6 -25.64 25.26 -11.86
C ARG A 6 -25.25 23.92 -12.47
N THR A 7 -24.52 23.93 -13.59
CA THR A 7 -24.08 22.70 -14.29
C THR A 7 -22.92 22.01 -13.58
N ALA A 8 -22.00 22.75 -12.96
CA ALA A 8 -20.93 22.19 -12.13
C ALA A 8 -21.47 21.54 -10.85
N SER A 9 -22.41 22.21 -10.19
CA SER A 9 -23.07 21.71 -8.97
C SER A 9 -23.89 20.43 -9.23
N ALA A 10 -24.59 20.36 -10.37
CA ALA A 10 -25.34 19.17 -10.79
C ALA A 10 -24.43 17.96 -11.08
N ARG A 11 -23.23 18.19 -11.64
CA ARG A 11 -22.25 17.13 -11.90
C ARG A 11 -21.66 16.57 -10.60
N ILE A 12 -21.30 17.45 -9.66
CA ILE A 12 -20.79 17.05 -8.35
C ILE A 12 -21.85 16.23 -7.60
N LEU A 13 -23.11 16.68 -7.61
CA LEU A 13 -24.23 15.96 -6.99
C LEU A 13 -24.47 14.58 -7.66
N SER A 14 -24.34 14.49 -8.99
CA SER A 14 -24.52 13.22 -9.72
C SER A 14 -23.46 12.16 -9.44
N VAL A 15 -22.26 12.54 -8.99
CA VAL A 15 -21.19 11.60 -8.59
C VAL A 15 -21.25 11.29 -7.10
N LEU A 16 -21.63 12.25 -6.27
CA LEU A 16 -21.74 12.07 -4.82
C LEU A 16 -22.87 11.08 -4.44
N LEU A 17 -24.00 11.12 -5.15
CA LEU A 17 -25.17 10.29 -4.88
C LEU A 17 -24.91 8.77 -5.06
N PRO A 18 -24.31 8.29 -6.16
CA PRO A 18 -23.97 6.87 -6.28
C PRO A 18 -22.84 6.44 -5.33
N LEU A 19 -21.87 7.32 -5.04
CA LEU A 19 -20.80 7.04 -4.07
C LEU A 19 -21.34 6.84 -2.66
N MET A 20 -22.33 7.64 -2.25
CA MET A 20 -22.98 7.51 -0.95
C MET A 20 -23.85 6.25 -0.86
N MET A 21 -24.57 5.89 -1.94
CA MET A 21 -25.35 4.65 -2.00
C MET A 21 -24.48 3.39 -1.94
N LEU A 22 -23.26 3.42 -2.47
CA LEU A 22 -22.32 2.29 -2.38
C LEU A 22 -21.86 2.03 -0.94
N SER A 23 -21.75 3.08 -0.11
CA SER A 23 -21.34 2.95 1.30
C SER A 23 -22.41 2.27 2.19
N ALA A 24 -23.69 2.42 1.86
CA ALA A 24 -24.80 1.85 2.64
C ALA A 24 -24.83 0.30 2.60
N SER A 25 -24.33 -0.30 1.52
CA SER A 25 -24.25 -1.77 1.36
C SER A 25 -23.17 -2.42 2.23
N ILE A 26 -22.17 -1.65 2.69
CA ILE A 26 -21.07 -2.16 3.52
C ILE A 26 -21.51 -2.33 4.99
N VAL A 27 -22.52 -1.58 5.43
CA VAL A 27 -23.00 -1.57 6.83
C VAL A 27 -23.86 -2.78 7.19
N ARG A 28 -24.47 -3.47 6.21
CA ARG A 28 -25.42 -4.58 6.46
C ARG A 28 -24.80 -5.91 6.90
N GLY A 29 -23.50 -5.96 7.16
CA GLY A 29 -22.78 -7.19 7.56
C GLY A 29 -22.49 -7.37 9.05
N GLN A 30 -22.99 -6.50 9.94
CA GLN A 30 -22.57 -6.47 11.36
C GLN A 30 -23.56 -7.02 12.39
N GLU A 31 -24.73 -7.51 11.99
CA GLU A 31 -25.71 -8.10 12.90
C GLU A 31 -25.90 -9.60 12.62
N GLU A 32 -24.83 -10.38 12.80
CA GLU A 32 -25.00 -11.80 13.14
C GLU A 32 -25.20 -11.88 14.66
N PRO A 33 -26.26 -12.58 15.14
CA PRO A 33 -26.42 -12.82 16.58
C PRO A 33 -25.14 -13.46 17.10
N ALA A 34 -24.64 -13.01 18.26
CA ALA A 34 -23.39 -13.48 18.84
C ALA A 34 -23.40 -15.02 19.02
N LYS A 35 -22.97 -15.73 17.99
CA LYS A 35 -22.77 -17.17 17.99
C LYS A 35 -21.76 -17.46 19.09
N LEU A 36 -22.16 -18.24 20.09
CA LEU A 36 -21.26 -18.69 21.15
C LEU A 36 -20.19 -19.58 20.49
N LEU A 37 -19.05 -18.96 20.17
CA LEU A 37 -17.89 -19.65 19.62
C LEU A 37 -17.37 -20.63 20.68
N THR A 38 -17.14 -21.87 20.28
CA THR A 38 -16.36 -22.79 21.11
C THR A 38 -14.94 -22.26 21.27
N LEU A 39 -14.22 -22.65 22.33
CA LEU A 39 -12.86 -22.18 22.58
C LEU A 39 -11.95 -22.40 21.35
N ASP A 40 -12.05 -23.56 20.71
CA ASP A 40 -11.28 -23.88 19.50
C ASP A 40 -11.65 -22.97 18.32
N GLU A 41 -12.94 -22.67 18.14
CA GLU A 41 -13.42 -21.77 17.08
C GLU A 41 -12.89 -20.35 17.31
N ALA A 42 -12.95 -19.86 18.56
CA ALA A 42 -12.42 -18.56 18.96
C ALA A 42 -10.89 -18.47 18.78
N VAL A 43 -10.14 -19.52 19.12
CA VAL A 43 -8.69 -19.57 18.88
C VAL A 43 -8.37 -19.61 17.39
N SER A 44 -9.12 -20.38 16.60
CA SER A 44 -8.94 -20.45 15.15
C SER A 44 -9.18 -19.09 14.48
N LEU A 45 -10.23 -18.38 14.91
CA LEU A 45 -10.61 -17.05 14.42
C LEU A 45 -9.60 -15.99 14.86
N ALA A 46 -9.14 -16.06 16.11
CA ALA A 46 -8.07 -15.20 16.60
C ALA A 46 -6.79 -15.44 15.78
N ARG A 47 -6.39 -16.68 15.50
CA ARG A 47 -5.18 -16.94 14.70
C ARG A 47 -5.24 -16.36 13.29
N SER A 48 -6.41 -16.38 12.63
CA SER A 48 -6.56 -15.85 11.26
C SER A 48 -6.76 -14.34 11.19
N HIS A 49 -7.37 -13.73 12.21
CA HIS A 49 -7.73 -12.30 12.20
C HIS A 49 -6.98 -11.43 13.21
N ASN A 50 -6.17 -11.99 14.10
CA ASN A 50 -5.40 -11.21 15.08
C ASN A 50 -4.34 -10.34 14.36
N ARG A 51 -4.47 -9.03 14.55
CA ARG A 51 -3.59 -8.02 13.95
C ARG A 51 -2.16 -8.10 14.48
N GLU A 52 -1.99 -8.40 15.77
CA GLU A 52 -0.67 -8.56 16.40
C GLU A 52 0.08 -9.75 15.80
N LEU A 53 -0.60 -10.87 15.55
CA LEU A 53 0.01 -12.02 14.87
C LEU A 53 0.42 -11.70 13.44
N LYS A 54 -0.40 -10.94 12.71
CA LYS A 54 -0.05 -10.45 11.37
C LYS A 54 1.16 -9.52 11.42
N GLN A 55 1.20 -8.61 12.40
CA GLN A 55 2.32 -7.71 12.61
C GLN A 55 3.62 -8.45 12.96
N ALA A 56 3.54 -9.47 13.83
CA ALA A 56 4.68 -10.33 14.14
C ALA A 56 5.17 -11.09 12.89
N GLY A 57 4.24 -11.60 12.06
CA GLY A 57 4.56 -12.25 10.79
C GLY A 57 5.27 -11.31 9.80
N LEU A 58 4.85 -10.04 9.73
CA LEU A 58 5.50 -8.99 8.94
C LEU A 58 6.91 -8.69 9.45
N GLU A 59 7.11 -8.59 10.77
CA GLU A 59 8.45 -8.35 11.33
C GLU A 59 9.41 -9.51 11.04
N ILE A 60 8.93 -10.76 11.07
CA ILE A 60 9.71 -11.93 10.66
C ILE A 60 10.10 -11.84 9.18
N HIS A 61 9.18 -11.43 8.30
CA HIS A 61 9.48 -11.26 6.87
C HIS A 61 10.54 -10.18 6.65
N LYS A 62 10.40 -9.03 7.33
CA LYS A 62 11.38 -7.95 7.30
C LYS A 62 12.77 -8.40 7.77
N GLN A 63 12.85 -9.18 8.84
CA GLN A 63 14.13 -9.73 9.31
C GLN A 63 14.73 -10.72 8.30
N LYS A 64 13.91 -11.53 7.64
CA LYS A 64 14.35 -12.44 6.58
C LYS A 64 14.90 -11.68 5.36
N GLU A 65 14.27 -10.58 4.97
CA GLU A 65 14.75 -9.70 3.92
C GLU A 65 16.08 -9.05 4.30
N ALA A 66 16.19 -8.49 5.50
CA ALA A 66 17.44 -7.90 6.01
C ALA A 66 18.59 -8.93 6.05
N LEU A 67 18.31 -10.17 6.44
CA LEU A 67 19.29 -11.25 6.41
C LEU A 67 19.69 -11.61 4.97
N SER A 68 18.75 -11.58 4.03
CA SER A 68 19.02 -11.86 2.62
C SER A 68 19.86 -10.75 1.99
N GLU A 69 19.58 -9.49 2.31
CA GLU A 69 20.39 -8.32 1.92
C GLU A 69 21.80 -8.39 2.51
N ALA A 70 21.94 -8.73 3.79
CA ALA A 70 23.26 -8.95 4.39
C ALA A 70 24.02 -10.08 3.68
N LYS A 71 23.31 -11.12 3.22
CA LYS A 71 23.93 -12.19 2.43
C LYS A 71 24.35 -11.76 1.04
N THR A 72 23.64 -10.85 0.37
CA THR A 72 24.03 -10.38 -0.97
C THR A 72 25.35 -9.61 -0.93
N GLN A 73 25.72 -9.01 0.21
CA GLN A 73 27.02 -8.34 0.39
C GLN A 73 28.22 -9.29 0.31
N PHE A 74 28.03 -10.60 0.46
CA PHE A 74 29.11 -11.59 0.28
C PHE A 74 29.38 -11.93 -1.20
N TYR A 75 28.58 -11.41 -2.12
CA TYR A 75 28.72 -11.66 -3.56
C TYR A 75 29.20 -10.39 -4.28
N PRO A 76 29.92 -10.53 -5.42
CA PRO A 76 30.31 -9.39 -6.23
C PRO A 76 29.07 -8.67 -6.80
N ARG A 77 29.13 -7.33 -6.81
CA ARG A 77 28.10 -6.47 -7.40
C ARG A 77 28.41 -6.22 -8.87
N PHE A 78 27.41 -6.40 -9.74
CA PHE A 78 27.49 -6.09 -11.16
C PHE A 78 26.62 -4.87 -11.46
N ASP A 79 27.23 -3.73 -11.76
CA ASP A 79 26.54 -2.52 -12.20
C ASP A 79 27.02 -2.12 -13.60
N THR A 80 26.13 -1.53 -14.40
CA THR A 80 26.45 -0.97 -15.71
C THR A 80 26.27 0.53 -15.69
N TYR A 81 27.26 1.26 -16.21
CA TYR A 81 27.19 2.71 -16.33
C TYR A 81 27.75 3.17 -17.68
N LEU A 82 27.15 4.24 -18.21
CA LEU A 82 27.64 4.98 -19.37
C LEU A 82 27.95 6.40 -18.92
N LEU A 83 29.21 6.81 -19.07
CA LEU A 83 29.69 8.13 -18.72
C LEU A 83 30.23 8.80 -19.99
N ALA A 84 29.73 9.99 -20.27
CA ALA A 84 30.24 10.85 -21.34
C ALA A 84 30.76 12.15 -20.70
N SER A 85 31.92 12.61 -21.16
CA SER A 85 32.52 13.87 -20.71
C SER A 85 33.09 14.62 -21.90
N GLU A 86 32.93 15.93 -21.90
CA GLU A 86 33.54 16.85 -22.86
C GLU A 86 34.26 17.96 -22.11
N LEU A 87 35.38 18.43 -22.64
CA LEU A 87 36.12 19.57 -22.09
C LEU A 87 35.31 20.85 -22.28
N LEU A 88 35.02 21.55 -21.17
CA LEU A 88 34.31 22.84 -21.23
C LEU A 88 35.15 23.94 -21.92
N ASN A 89 36.47 23.88 -21.80
CA ASN A 89 37.43 24.73 -22.50
C ASN A 89 38.67 23.90 -22.93
N PRO A 90 39.27 24.17 -24.09
CA PRO A 90 40.50 23.51 -24.51
C PRO A 90 41.69 23.94 -23.63
N LEU A 91 42.53 22.99 -23.22
CA LEU A 91 43.77 23.25 -22.48
C LEU A 91 44.91 23.57 -23.46
N ASP A 92 45.49 24.75 -23.32
CA ASP A 92 46.69 25.19 -24.04
C ASP A 92 47.91 25.08 -23.12
N PHE A 93 48.99 24.48 -23.63
CA PHE A 93 50.23 24.24 -22.88
C PHE A 93 51.46 24.91 -23.52
N THR A 94 51.23 25.92 -24.37
CA THR A 94 52.29 26.68 -25.06
C THR A 94 53.01 27.65 -24.13
#